data_AF-D5EJS6-F1
#
_entry.id   AF-D5EJS6-F1
#
_cell.length_a   1.000
_cell.length_b   1.000
_cell.length_c   1.000
_cell.angle_alpha   90.00
_cell.angle_beta   90.00
_cell.angle_gamma   90.00
#
_symmetry.space_group_name_H-M   'P 1'
#
loop_
_entity.id
_entity.type
_entity.pdbx_description
1 polymer ?
#
loop_
_entity_poly.entity_id
_entity_poly.type
_entity_poly.pdbx_seq_one_letter_code
_entity_poly.pdbx_strand_id
1 'polypeptide(L)'
;MSSESQPNPGQPQQQQVNLQQIAQQFMTGLQRHFDMLAFNLASRDTVTEDSYNGFVQLPKIMPAAPRHQNFEQMQAYARDLMVRQVIGDSLNMAVTAMNNAHFFLALVKETQANSNVSPEAQKAAQESQQTFLQAQLDEKFNRLEKDYGIMCELEDTITSLGFAMQVLMQQGGQVKEAQLDDNGELIIELKELEIHQEAADGNPPQGKLIDRIKTYRDGEVIFFEDAELQLVLVTIASFADSLFKSVADFARTTKEGQAE
;
A
#
# COMPACT_ATOMS: atom_id res chain seq x y z
N MET A 1 -48.46 10.45 -18.82
CA MET A 1 -47.69 9.36 -19.45
C MET A 1 -46.37 9.95 -19.90
N SER A 2 -45.44 10.07 -18.97
CA SER A 2 -44.12 10.67 -19.20
C SER A 2 -43.18 9.54 -19.58
N SER A 3 -42.62 9.59 -20.78
CA SER A 3 -41.66 8.61 -21.29
C SER A 3 -40.34 8.73 -20.54
N GLU A 4 -40.08 7.79 -19.63
CA GLU A 4 -38.76 7.55 -19.06
C GLU A 4 -37.79 7.19 -20.19
N SER A 5 -36.72 7.97 -20.30
CA SER A 5 -35.64 7.71 -21.26
C SER A 5 -34.73 6.65 -20.65
N GLN A 6 -34.74 5.44 -21.20
CA GLN A 6 -33.76 4.41 -20.85
C GLN A 6 -32.36 4.82 -21.35
N PRO A 7 -31.29 4.60 -20.55
CA PRO A 7 -29.92 4.89 -20.98
C PRO A 7 -29.48 3.92 -22.08
N ASN A 8 -28.88 4.49 -23.13
CA ASN A 8 -28.47 3.82 -24.36
C ASN A 8 -27.26 2.89 -24.11
N PRO A 9 -27.33 1.57 -24.41
CA PRO A 9 -26.24 0.63 -24.20
C PRO A 9 -25.24 0.71 -25.36
N GLY A 10 -24.28 1.62 -25.28
CA GLY A 10 -23.26 1.75 -26.33
C GLY A 10 -22.36 2.99 -26.27
N GLN A 11 -22.64 3.95 -25.39
CA GLN A 11 -21.67 5.00 -25.08
C GLN A 11 -20.75 4.50 -23.95
N PRO A 12 -19.42 4.60 -24.07
CA PRO A 12 -18.56 4.49 -22.90
C PRO A 12 -19.08 5.54 -21.92
N GLN A 13 -19.61 5.09 -20.78
CA GLN A 13 -19.95 6.01 -19.70
C GLN A 13 -18.68 6.81 -19.46
N GLN A 14 -18.75 8.12 -19.69
CA GLN A 14 -17.75 9.05 -19.21
C GLN A 14 -17.78 8.92 -17.69
N GLN A 15 -17.08 7.92 -17.16
CA GLN A 15 -16.93 7.73 -15.73
C GLN A 15 -16.22 8.97 -15.25
N GLN A 16 -17.00 9.89 -14.66
CA GLN A 16 -16.44 10.99 -13.90
C GLN A 16 -15.60 10.36 -12.80
N VAL A 17 -14.28 10.43 -12.98
CA VAL A 17 -13.31 9.93 -12.02
C VAL A 17 -13.46 10.78 -10.77
N ASN A 18 -13.91 10.16 -9.68
CA ASN A 18 -14.17 10.84 -8.42
C ASN A 18 -13.10 10.42 -7.40
N LEU A 19 -12.24 11.38 -7.02
CA LEU A 19 -11.16 11.16 -6.07
C LEU A 19 -11.65 10.64 -4.71
N GLN A 20 -12.81 11.11 -4.23
CA GLN A 20 -13.37 10.64 -2.97
C GLN A 20 -13.80 9.16 -3.06
N GLN A 21 -14.39 8.75 -4.19
CA GLN A 21 -14.74 7.34 -4.41
C GLN A 21 -13.49 6.46 -4.50
N ILE A 22 -12.45 6.93 -5.19
CA ILE A 22 -11.15 6.24 -5.27
C ILE A 22 -10.54 6.06 -3.88
N ALA A 23 -10.47 7.13 -3.08
CA ALA A 23 -9.92 7.08 -1.74
C ALA A 23 -10.73 6.13 -0.84
N GLN A 24 -12.06 6.17 -0.90
CA GLN A 24 -12.92 5.26 -0.12
C GLN A 24 -12.74 3.79 -0.52
N GLN A 25 -12.68 3.49 -1.82
CA GLN A 25 -12.44 2.13 -2.30
C GLN A 25 -11.06 1.62 -1.90
N PHE A 26 -10.04 2.49 -1.98
CA PHE A 26 -8.69 2.19 -1.53
C PHE A 26 -8.68 1.84 -0.03
N MET A 27 -9.25 2.71 0.81
CA MET A 27 -9.29 2.48 2.27
C MET A 27 -10.09 1.22 2.64
N THR A 28 -11.16 0.91 1.92
CA THR A 28 -11.91 -0.36 2.09
C THR A 28 -11.07 -1.58 1.69
N GLY A 29 -10.22 -1.45 0.68
CA GLY A 29 -9.22 -2.46 0.33
C GLY A 29 -8.21 -2.65 1.46
N LEU A 30 -7.60 -1.57 1.91
CA LEU A 30 -6.58 -1.57 2.94
C LEU A 30 -7.09 -2.15 4.27
N GLN A 31 -8.31 -1.78 4.69
CA GLN A 31 -8.93 -2.36 5.90
C GLN A 31 -9.06 -3.88 5.81
N ARG A 32 -9.42 -4.42 4.64
CA ARG A 32 -9.51 -5.88 4.44
C ARG A 32 -8.15 -6.56 4.58
N HIS A 33 -7.07 -5.95 4.10
CA HIS A 33 -5.71 -6.48 4.29
C HIS A 33 -5.31 -6.41 5.78
N PHE A 34 -5.67 -5.34 6.48
CA PHE A 34 -5.43 -5.21 7.92
C PHE A 34 -6.16 -6.29 8.72
N ASP A 35 -7.46 -6.49 8.46
CA ASP A 35 -8.27 -7.51 9.13
C ASP A 35 -7.75 -8.92 8.83
N MET A 36 -7.35 -9.19 7.59
CA MET A 36 -6.77 -10.47 7.20
C MET A 36 -5.44 -10.75 7.91
N LEU A 37 -4.56 -9.74 8.02
CA LEU A 37 -3.32 -9.87 8.79
C LEU A 37 -3.63 -10.14 10.26
N ALA A 38 -4.54 -9.37 10.88
CA ALA A 38 -4.93 -9.57 12.27
C ALA A 38 -5.49 -10.99 12.51
N PHE A 39 -6.34 -11.48 11.60
CA PHE A 39 -6.86 -12.85 11.66
C PHE A 39 -5.75 -13.90 11.57
N ASN A 40 -4.78 -13.72 10.67
CA ASN A 40 -3.66 -14.65 10.50
C ASN A 40 -2.72 -14.65 11.71
N LEU A 41 -2.44 -13.49 12.29
CA LEU A 41 -1.65 -13.35 13.51
C LEU A 41 -2.34 -14.06 14.69
N ALA A 42 -3.62 -13.78 14.91
CA ALA A 42 -4.40 -14.43 15.97
C ALA A 42 -4.49 -15.96 15.77
N SER A 43 -4.69 -16.41 14.51
CA SER A 43 -4.70 -17.83 14.20
C SER A 43 -3.36 -18.48 14.53
N ARG A 44 -2.25 -17.86 14.11
CA ARG A 44 -0.89 -18.36 14.36
C ARG A 44 -0.57 -18.47 15.85
N ASP A 45 -0.97 -17.48 16.65
CA ASP A 45 -0.74 -17.47 18.10
C ASP A 45 -1.55 -18.54 18.85
N THR A 46 -2.62 -19.06 18.25
CA THR A 46 -3.48 -20.10 18.87
C THR A 46 -3.18 -21.51 18.39
N VAL A 47 -2.39 -21.69 17.33
CA VAL A 47 -2.05 -23.03 16.81
C VAL A 47 -1.16 -23.78 17.80
N THR A 48 -1.51 -25.03 18.07
CA THR A 48 -0.71 -25.97 18.86
C THR A 48 -0.12 -27.07 17.98
N GLU A 49 0.98 -27.68 18.43
CA GLU A 49 1.58 -28.84 17.75
C GLU A 49 0.57 -29.99 17.56
N ASP A 50 -0.25 -30.27 18.58
CA ASP A 50 -1.30 -31.30 18.50
C ASP A 50 -2.33 -31.00 17.40
N SER A 51 -2.77 -29.73 17.30
CA SER A 51 -3.71 -29.32 16.26
C SER A 51 -3.10 -29.47 14.87
N TYR A 52 -1.85 -29.04 14.69
CA TYR A 52 -1.10 -29.19 13.44
C TYR A 52 -0.97 -30.65 13.03
N ASN A 53 -0.51 -31.51 13.95
CA ASN A 53 -0.35 -32.94 13.72
C ASN A 53 -1.70 -33.62 13.39
N GLY A 54 -2.78 -33.19 14.04
CA GLY A 54 -4.14 -33.61 13.71
C GLY A 54 -4.51 -33.31 12.26
N PHE A 55 -4.33 -32.06 11.81
CA PHE A 55 -4.62 -31.65 10.43
C PHE A 55 -3.75 -32.35 9.38
N VAL A 56 -2.46 -32.54 9.68
CA VAL A 56 -1.51 -33.28 8.84
C VAL A 56 -1.98 -34.73 8.61
N GLN A 57 -2.62 -35.34 9.60
CA GLN A 57 -3.09 -36.73 9.54
C GLN A 57 -4.51 -36.88 8.98
N LEU A 58 -5.33 -35.83 8.94
CA LEU A 58 -6.72 -35.89 8.46
C LEU A 58 -6.89 -36.58 7.09
N PRO A 59 -6.07 -36.28 6.06
CA PRO A 59 -6.20 -36.92 4.75
C PRO A 59 -5.78 -38.40 4.75
N LYS A 60 -5.15 -38.90 5.82
CA LYS A 60 -4.58 -40.26 5.95
C LYS A 60 -3.47 -40.60 4.95
N ILE A 61 -3.05 -39.63 4.15
CA ILE A 61 -1.93 -39.74 3.21
C ILE A 61 -1.21 -38.39 3.18
N MET A 62 0.11 -38.42 3.28
CA MET A 62 0.95 -37.25 3.02
C MET A 62 1.49 -37.31 1.59
N PRO A 63 1.46 -36.20 0.83
CA PRO A 63 2.02 -36.17 -0.53
C PRO A 63 3.50 -36.57 -0.61
N ALA A 64 4.29 -36.23 0.42
CA ALA A 64 5.72 -36.54 0.51
C ALA A 64 6.17 -36.72 1.96
N ALA A 65 5.71 -37.79 2.63
CA ALA A 65 5.96 -38.03 4.06
C ALA A 65 7.43 -37.87 4.52
N PRO A 66 8.46 -38.32 3.77
CA PRO A 66 9.86 -38.14 4.19
C PRO A 66 10.35 -36.69 4.25
N ARG A 67 9.61 -35.74 3.68
CA ARG A 67 9.92 -34.30 3.69
C ARG A 67 9.01 -33.51 4.62
N HIS A 68 8.24 -34.18 5.46
CA HIS A 68 7.36 -33.52 6.43
C HIS A 68 8.18 -32.62 7.37
N GLN A 69 7.76 -31.37 7.50
CA GLN A 69 8.31 -30.42 8.46
C GLN A 69 7.56 -30.53 9.79
N ASN A 70 8.30 -30.49 10.90
CA ASN A 70 7.68 -30.46 12.22
C ASN A 70 6.98 -29.11 12.48
N PHE A 71 6.30 -29.01 13.63
CA PHE A 71 5.54 -27.82 13.99
C PHE A 71 6.40 -26.55 14.01
N GLU A 72 7.56 -26.56 14.66
CA GLU A 72 8.46 -25.40 14.75
C GLU A 72 8.96 -24.92 13.39
N GLN A 73 9.39 -25.86 12.53
CA GLN A 73 9.86 -25.57 11.18
C GLN A 73 8.75 -24.94 10.33
N MET A 74 7.54 -25.49 10.42
CA MET A 74 6.39 -24.99 9.67
C MET A 74 5.92 -23.62 10.21
N GLN A 75 5.97 -23.41 11.53
CA GLN A 75 5.65 -22.12 12.14
C GLN A 75 6.62 -21.02 11.68
N ALA A 76 7.93 -21.32 11.67
CA ALA A 76 8.94 -20.40 11.17
C ALA A 76 8.76 -20.09 9.68
N TYR A 77 8.48 -21.12 8.87
CA TYR A 77 8.23 -20.95 7.43
C TYR A 77 6.97 -20.13 7.15
N ALA A 78 5.87 -20.40 7.86
CA ALA A 78 4.63 -19.64 7.73
C ALA A 78 4.82 -18.16 8.09
N ARG A 79 5.66 -17.88 9.11
CA ARG A 79 6.01 -16.51 9.50
C ARG A 79 6.78 -15.78 8.40
N ASP A 80 7.80 -16.41 7.82
CA ASP A 80 8.57 -15.82 6.72
C ASP A 80 7.68 -15.52 5.50
N LEU A 81 6.80 -16.46 5.12
CA LEU A 81 5.82 -16.23 4.06
C LEU A 81 4.89 -15.05 4.36
N MET A 82 4.41 -14.93 5.60
CA MET A 82 3.52 -13.85 6.00
C MET A 82 4.21 -12.48 5.92
N VAL A 83 5.46 -12.34 6.37
CA VAL A 83 6.21 -11.08 6.25
C VAL A 83 6.33 -10.65 4.79
N ARG A 84 6.72 -11.58 3.89
CA ARG A 84 6.82 -11.31 2.45
C ARG A 84 5.49 -10.92 1.84
N GLN A 85 4.41 -11.60 2.23
CA GLN A 85 3.07 -11.31 1.76
C GLN A 85 2.61 -9.90 2.18
N VAL A 86 2.78 -9.54 3.46
CA VAL A 86 2.35 -8.23 3.98
C VAL A 86 3.12 -7.10 3.32
N ILE A 87 4.45 -7.21 3.21
CA ILE A 87 5.26 -6.17 2.56
C ILE A 87 4.93 -6.10 1.07
N GLY A 88 4.81 -7.23 0.39
CA GLY A 88 4.46 -7.28 -1.04
C GLY A 88 3.09 -6.67 -1.34
N ASP A 89 2.06 -7.01 -0.56
CA ASP A 89 0.73 -6.42 -0.69
C ASP A 89 0.75 -4.92 -0.39
N SER A 90 1.53 -4.49 0.60
CA SER A 90 1.69 -3.08 0.98
C SER A 90 2.32 -2.26 -0.15
N LEU A 91 3.37 -2.77 -0.79
CA LEU A 91 3.98 -2.14 -1.97
C LEU A 91 3.00 -2.07 -3.15
N ASN A 92 2.25 -3.15 -3.40
CA ASN A 92 1.23 -3.15 -4.44
C ASN A 92 0.12 -2.12 -4.17
N MET A 93 -0.30 -1.97 -2.92
CA MET A 93 -1.25 -0.92 -2.51
C MET A 93 -0.68 0.47 -2.70
N ALA A 94 0.57 0.74 -2.29
CA ALA A 94 1.21 2.03 -2.52
C ALA A 94 1.24 2.39 -4.02
N VAL A 95 1.68 1.46 -4.87
CA VAL A 95 1.69 1.64 -6.33
C VAL A 95 0.28 1.84 -6.89
N THR A 96 -0.73 1.14 -6.36
CA THR A 96 -2.14 1.31 -6.76
C THR A 96 -2.65 2.71 -6.41
N ALA A 97 -2.33 3.23 -5.23
CA ALA A 97 -2.66 4.60 -4.83
C ALA A 97 -2.01 5.62 -5.78
N MET A 98 -0.72 5.46 -6.08
CA MET A 98 0.01 6.31 -7.03
C MET A 98 -0.59 6.27 -8.43
N ASN A 99 -0.94 5.08 -8.93
CA ASN A 99 -1.53 4.93 -10.26
C ASN A 99 -2.90 5.59 -10.35
N ASN A 100 -3.73 5.49 -9.31
CA ASN A 100 -5.04 6.14 -9.24
C ASN A 100 -4.90 7.67 -9.13
N ALA A 101 -3.97 8.14 -8.28
CA ALA A 101 -3.64 9.55 -8.12
C ALA A 101 -3.17 10.16 -9.45
N HIS A 102 -2.19 9.53 -10.11
CA HIS A 102 -1.64 10.01 -11.37
C HIS A 102 -2.70 10.13 -12.46
N PHE A 103 -3.58 9.14 -12.61
CA PHE A 103 -4.64 9.23 -13.63
C PHE A 103 -5.57 10.42 -13.39
N PHE A 104 -5.95 10.66 -12.13
CA PHE A 104 -6.76 11.82 -11.77
C PHE A 104 -6.02 13.14 -12.02
N LEU A 105 -4.74 13.23 -11.63
CA LEU A 105 -3.90 14.41 -11.88
C LEU A 105 -3.76 14.70 -13.38
N ALA A 106 -3.53 13.68 -14.20
CA ALA A 106 -3.45 13.81 -15.65
C ALA A 106 -4.77 14.35 -16.22
N LEU A 107 -5.91 13.84 -15.77
CA LEU A 107 -7.21 14.37 -16.18
C LEU A 107 -7.39 15.83 -15.77
N VAL A 108 -7.08 16.19 -14.52
CA VAL A 108 -7.18 17.58 -14.04
C VAL A 108 -6.29 18.51 -14.85
N LYS A 109 -5.08 18.08 -15.21
CA LYS A 109 -4.14 18.86 -16.02
C LYS A 109 -4.65 19.08 -17.44
N GLU A 110 -5.12 18.03 -18.11
CA GLU A 110 -5.62 18.09 -19.49
C GLU A 110 -6.96 18.83 -19.61
N THR A 111 -7.83 18.70 -18.60
CA THR A 111 -9.11 19.41 -18.58
C THR A 111 -9.02 20.77 -17.91
N GLN A 112 -7.86 21.13 -17.36
CA GLN A 112 -7.69 22.38 -16.65
C GLN A 112 -8.66 22.50 -15.45
N ALA A 113 -8.92 21.37 -14.77
CA ALA A 113 -9.94 21.20 -13.73
C ALA A 113 -11.39 21.47 -14.19
N ASN A 114 -11.65 21.52 -15.51
CA ASN A 114 -13.00 21.63 -16.05
C ASN A 114 -13.76 20.31 -15.88
N SER A 115 -15.05 20.42 -15.55
CA SER A 115 -15.97 19.29 -15.39
C SER A 115 -16.27 18.57 -16.71
N ASN A 116 -16.10 19.28 -17.83
CA ASN A 116 -16.29 18.73 -19.17
C ASN A 116 -14.98 18.13 -19.69
N VAL A 117 -14.92 16.80 -19.72
CA VAL A 117 -13.77 16.05 -20.25
C VAL A 117 -13.99 15.81 -21.74
N SER A 118 -13.18 16.41 -22.61
CA SER A 118 -13.22 16.12 -24.05
C SER A 118 -12.58 14.76 -24.34
N PRO A 119 -12.96 14.08 -25.44
CA PRO A 119 -12.30 12.84 -25.86
C PRO A 119 -10.79 12.99 -26.04
N GLU A 120 -10.34 14.17 -26.50
CA GLU A 120 -8.92 14.48 -26.69
C GLU A 120 -8.19 14.58 -25.34
N ALA A 121 -8.76 15.30 -24.36
CA ALA A 121 -8.20 15.40 -23.01
C ALA A 121 -8.15 14.04 -22.32
N GLN A 122 -9.20 13.22 -22.49
CA GLN A 122 -9.23 11.87 -21.94
C GLN A 122 -8.15 10.97 -22.57
N LYS A 123 -7.94 11.07 -23.89
CA LYS A 123 -6.90 10.32 -24.60
C LYS A 123 -5.50 10.74 -24.14
N ALA A 124 -5.24 12.04 -24.04
CA ALA A 124 -3.96 12.55 -23.55
C ALA A 124 -3.67 12.07 -22.11
N ALA A 125 -4.66 12.13 -21.22
CA ALA A 125 -4.53 11.62 -19.86
C ALA A 125 -4.26 10.10 -19.83
N GLN A 126 -4.88 9.32 -20.73
CA GLN A 126 -4.62 7.88 -20.85
C GLN A 126 -3.21 7.57 -21.37
N GLU A 127 -2.71 8.31 -22.35
CA GLU A 127 -1.34 8.14 -22.87
C GLU A 127 -0.29 8.46 -21.80
N SER A 128 -0.51 9.55 -21.05
CA SER A 128 0.30 9.90 -19.88
C SER A 128 0.26 8.78 -18.82
N GLN A 129 -0.94 8.30 -18.49
CA GLN A 129 -1.11 7.19 -17.54
C GLN A 129 -0.40 5.92 -17.98
N GLN A 130 -0.46 5.55 -19.26
CA GLN A 130 0.18 4.34 -19.75
C GLN A 130 1.70 4.41 -19.60
N THR A 131 2.28 5.59 -19.81
CA THR A 131 3.70 5.83 -19.56
C THR A 131 4.02 5.72 -18.06
N PHE A 132 3.19 6.32 -17.20
CA PHE A 132 3.35 6.24 -15.75
C PHE A 132 3.25 4.81 -15.22
N LEU A 133 2.34 3.99 -15.74
CA LEU A 133 2.16 2.59 -15.33
C LEU A 133 3.43 1.75 -15.54
N GLN A 134 4.19 2.02 -16.60
CA GLN A 134 5.43 1.29 -16.95
C GLN A 134 6.67 1.79 -16.20
N ALA A 135 6.59 2.95 -15.55
CA ALA A 135 7.69 3.51 -14.79
C ALA A 135 8.03 2.65 -13.57
N GLN A 136 9.32 2.61 -13.21
CA GLN A 136 9.78 2.06 -11.95
C GLN A 136 9.33 2.94 -10.77
N LEU A 137 9.40 2.40 -9.55
CA LEU A 137 8.86 3.06 -8.36
C LEU A 137 9.45 4.46 -8.11
N ASP A 138 10.78 4.57 -8.17
CA ASP A 138 11.53 5.82 -8.07
C ASP A 138 11.10 6.83 -9.15
N GLU A 139 10.96 6.37 -10.38
CA GLU A 139 10.51 7.21 -11.49
C GLU A 139 9.04 7.66 -11.34
N LYS A 140 8.18 6.86 -10.68
CA LYS A 140 6.80 7.28 -10.37
C LYS A 140 6.79 8.44 -9.38
N PHE A 141 7.61 8.41 -8.34
CA PHE A 141 7.74 9.52 -7.40
C PHE A 141 8.26 10.78 -8.09
N ASN A 142 9.36 10.64 -8.84
CA ASN A 142 9.94 11.74 -9.64
C ASN A 142 8.92 12.41 -10.57
N ARG A 143 8.02 11.64 -11.18
CA ARG A 143 6.98 12.18 -12.06
C ARG A 143 5.89 12.91 -11.30
N LEU A 144 5.44 12.39 -10.15
CA LEU A 144 4.47 13.08 -9.31
C LEU A 144 5.00 14.46 -8.86
N GLU A 145 6.29 14.53 -8.52
CA GLU A 145 6.94 15.78 -8.18
C GLU A 145 7.12 16.70 -9.39
N LYS A 146 7.75 16.24 -10.47
CA LYS A 146 8.11 17.10 -11.62
C LYS A 146 6.89 17.58 -12.40
N ASP A 147 5.89 16.73 -12.60
CA ASP A 147 4.79 17.02 -13.51
C ASP A 147 3.62 17.74 -12.81
N TYR A 148 3.52 17.61 -11.48
CA TYR A 148 2.40 18.09 -10.66
C TYR A 148 2.80 18.82 -9.37
N GLY A 149 4.08 18.87 -9.01
CA GLY A 149 4.56 19.50 -7.78
C GLY A 149 4.22 18.72 -6.49
N ILE A 150 3.92 17.42 -6.59
CA ILE A 150 3.51 16.60 -5.45
C ILE A 150 4.71 15.82 -4.92
N MET A 151 5.26 16.30 -3.81
CA MET A 151 6.23 15.58 -2.99
C MET A 151 5.48 14.53 -2.18
N CYS A 152 5.82 13.26 -2.37
CA CYS A 152 5.17 12.17 -1.64
C CYS A 152 5.78 12.02 -0.24
N GLU A 153 4.98 12.26 0.80
CA GLU A 153 5.37 11.85 2.15
C GLU A 153 5.65 10.35 2.19
N LEU A 154 6.65 9.90 2.94
CA LEU A 154 7.02 8.48 3.08
C LEU A 154 7.56 7.79 1.82
N GLU A 155 7.99 8.56 0.81
CA GLU A 155 8.71 8.03 -0.37
C GLU A 155 9.90 7.15 0.03
N ASP A 156 10.75 7.63 0.94
CA ASP A 156 11.92 6.90 1.44
C ASP A 156 11.53 5.57 2.08
N THR A 157 10.49 5.58 2.92
CA THR A 157 10.00 4.37 3.58
C THR A 157 9.45 3.35 2.57
N ILE A 158 8.70 3.78 1.56
CA ILE A 158 8.17 2.87 0.54
C ILE A 158 9.31 2.27 -0.29
N THR A 159 10.33 3.07 -0.59
CA THR A 159 11.54 2.61 -1.27
C THR A 159 12.30 1.59 -0.41
N SER A 160 12.50 1.88 0.88
CA SER A 160 13.12 0.96 1.84
C SER A 160 12.34 -0.34 2.03
N LEU A 161 11.00 -0.30 2.01
CA LEU A 161 10.17 -1.51 1.98
C LEU A 161 10.39 -2.33 0.68
N GLY A 162 10.62 -1.66 -0.45
CA GLY A 162 11.03 -2.28 -1.70
C GLY A 162 12.36 -3.04 -1.56
N PHE A 163 13.37 -2.40 -0.97
CA PHE A 163 14.65 -3.04 -0.66
C PHE A 163 14.49 -4.21 0.32
N ALA A 164 13.67 -4.03 1.36
CA ALA A 164 13.37 -5.09 2.31
C ALA A 164 12.76 -6.32 1.63
N MET A 165 11.81 -6.11 0.72
CA MET A 165 11.22 -7.19 -0.06
C MET A 165 12.25 -7.90 -0.94
N GLN A 166 13.13 -7.14 -1.62
CA GLN A 166 14.21 -7.72 -2.42
C GLN A 166 15.14 -8.59 -1.58
N VAL A 167 15.54 -8.11 -0.39
CA VAL A 167 16.39 -8.84 0.56
C VAL A 167 15.73 -10.14 1.02
N LEU A 168 14.45 -10.08 1.41
CA LEU A 168 13.68 -11.26 1.82
C LEU A 168 13.56 -12.28 0.68
N MET A 169 13.33 -11.82 -0.55
CA MET A 169 13.14 -12.70 -1.70
C MET A 169 14.44 -13.33 -2.22
N GLN A 170 15.54 -12.57 -2.25
CA GLN A 170 16.73 -12.94 -3.02
C GLN A 170 17.96 -13.22 -2.15
N GLN A 171 17.96 -12.77 -0.89
CA GLN A 171 19.17 -12.72 -0.06
C GLN A 171 18.99 -13.44 1.27
N GLY A 172 17.98 -14.31 1.38
CA GLY A 172 17.69 -15.04 2.62
C GLY A 172 17.31 -14.14 3.79
N GLY A 173 16.86 -12.90 3.52
CA GLY A 173 16.55 -11.91 4.54
C GLY A 173 17.75 -11.12 5.06
N GLN A 174 18.97 -11.37 4.58
CA GLN A 174 20.17 -10.67 5.03
C GLN A 174 20.44 -9.41 4.19
N VAL A 175 20.56 -8.26 4.86
CA VAL A 175 20.86 -6.96 4.24
C VAL A 175 22.30 -6.93 3.74
N LYS A 176 22.51 -6.28 2.59
CA LYS A 176 23.83 -6.06 1.99
C LYS A 176 24.04 -4.59 1.66
N GLU A 177 25.31 -4.22 1.44
CA GLU A 177 25.75 -2.87 1.04
C GLU A 177 24.88 -2.20 -0.04
N ALA A 178 24.39 -2.96 -1.03
CA ALA A 178 23.55 -2.44 -2.11
C ALA A 178 22.15 -1.95 -1.67
N GLN A 179 21.75 -2.15 -0.43
CA GLN A 179 20.48 -1.66 0.15
C GLN A 179 20.68 -0.53 1.17
N LEU A 180 21.92 -0.15 1.45
CA LEU A 180 22.25 0.82 2.50
C LEU A 180 22.35 2.23 1.91
N ASP A 181 22.01 3.22 2.74
CA ASP A 181 22.22 4.63 2.46
C ASP A 181 23.70 5.04 2.62
N ASP A 182 23.98 6.33 2.48
CA ASP A 182 25.33 6.90 2.66
C ASP A 182 25.89 6.74 4.09
N ASN A 183 25.04 6.44 5.08
CA ASN A 183 25.42 6.16 6.46
C ASN A 183 25.66 4.67 6.71
N GLY A 184 25.45 3.80 5.71
CA GLY A 184 25.54 2.35 5.87
C GLY A 184 24.31 1.75 6.55
N GLU A 185 23.14 2.38 6.41
CA GLU A 185 21.90 1.99 7.07
C GLU A 185 20.74 1.81 6.07
N LEU A 186 19.93 0.77 6.26
CA LEU A 186 18.60 0.63 5.66
C LEU A 186 17.58 1.05 6.72
N ILE A 187 16.91 2.17 6.49
CA ILE A 187 15.96 2.76 7.44
C ILE A 187 14.54 2.56 6.94
N ILE A 188 13.67 2.04 7.81
CA ILE A 188 12.22 1.89 7.57
C ILE A 188 11.48 2.64 8.67
N GLU A 189 10.72 3.66 8.30
CA GLU A 189 9.92 4.45 9.24
C GLU A 189 8.47 3.95 9.24
N LEU A 190 8.01 3.42 10.36
CA LEU A 190 6.64 2.95 10.51
C LEU A 190 5.81 3.97 11.27
N LYS A 191 4.61 4.30 10.77
CA LYS A 191 3.67 5.17 11.48
C LYS A 191 3.02 4.41 12.64
N GLU A 192 3.15 4.95 13.84
CA GLU A 192 2.56 4.42 15.07
C GLU A 192 1.71 5.50 15.75
N LEU A 193 0.60 5.12 16.40
CA LEU A 193 -0.21 6.05 17.18
C LEU A 193 0.37 6.21 18.58
N GLU A 194 0.92 7.38 18.88
CA GLU A 194 1.25 7.79 20.24
C GLU A 194 -0.03 8.28 20.94
N ILE A 195 -0.50 7.53 21.93
CA ILE A 195 -1.72 7.86 22.68
C ILE A 195 -1.40 8.94 23.71
N HIS A 196 -2.08 10.08 23.62
CA HIS A 196 -1.95 11.19 24.59
C HIS A 196 -3.10 11.21 25.60
N GLN A 197 -4.25 10.62 25.23
CA GLN A 197 -5.39 10.43 26.11
C GLN A 197 -5.96 9.04 25.90
N GLU A 198 -6.07 8.27 26.99
CA GLU A 198 -6.67 6.95 26.97
C GLU A 198 -8.14 7.02 26.53
N ALA A 199 -8.60 5.94 25.91
CA ALA A 199 -9.98 5.80 25.47
C ALA A 199 -10.95 5.98 26.64
N ALA A 200 -11.87 6.94 26.52
CA ALA A 200 -13.00 7.11 27.43
C ALA A 200 -14.29 6.62 26.74
N ASP A 201 -15.07 5.80 27.44
CA ASP A 201 -16.39 5.26 27.07
C ASP A 201 -16.81 5.45 25.60
N GLY A 202 -16.43 4.49 24.75
CA GLY A 202 -16.90 4.38 23.36
C GLY A 202 -16.16 5.22 22.33
N ASN A 203 -15.18 6.05 22.72
CA ASN A 203 -14.32 6.77 21.79
C ASN A 203 -12.96 6.08 21.61
N PRO A 204 -12.41 6.04 20.38
CA PRO A 204 -11.05 5.58 20.18
C PRO A 204 -10.04 6.50 20.90
N PRO A 205 -8.88 5.97 21.33
CA PRO A 205 -7.85 6.78 21.96
C PRO A 205 -7.44 7.93 21.04
N GLN A 206 -7.29 9.12 21.62
CA GLN A 206 -6.78 10.28 20.89
C GLN A 206 -5.26 10.31 20.99
N GLY A 207 -4.62 10.45 19.83
CA GLY A 207 -3.18 10.41 19.72
C GLY A 207 -2.68 11.08 18.46
N LYS A 208 -1.35 11.12 18.34
CA LYS A 208 -0.65 11.63 17.16
C LYS A 208 0.09 10.47 16.50
N LEU A 209 0.11 10.45 15.17
CA LEU A 209 1.01 9.56 14.46
C LEU A 209 2.45 10.04 14.62
N ILE A 210 3.30 9.15 15.11
CA ILE A 210 4.74 9.32 15.25
C ILE A 210 5.49 8.28 14.41
N ASP A 211 6.79 8.50 14.24
CA ASP A 211 7.66 7.60 13.50
C ASP A 211 8.34 6.61 14.44
N ARG A 212 8.11 5.32 14.18
CA ARG A 212 8.85 4.21 14.75
C ARG A 212 9.90 3.76 13.74
N ILE A 213 11.17 4.01 14.06
CA ILE A 213 12.28 3.76 13.15
C ILE A 213 12.82 2.34 13.34
N LYS A 214 12.98 1.61 12.24
CA LYS A 214 13.78 0.39 12.18
C LYS A 214 15.02 0.64 11.33
N THR A 215 16.18 0.34 11.90
CA THR A 215 17.48 0.48 11.24
C THR A 215 18.10 -0.88 11.06
N TYR A 216 18.58 -1.17 9.86
CA TYR A 216 19.36 -2.36 9.57
C TYR A 216 20.71 -2.00 8.97
N ARG A 217 21.74 -2.79 9.27
CA ARG A 217 23.09 -2.65 8.75
C ARG A 217 23.50 -3.88 7.94
N ASP A 218 24.64 -3.78 7.27
CA ASP A 218 25.22 -4.90 6.50
C ASP A 218 25.29 -6.19 7.34
N GLY A 219 24.80 -7.29 6.77
CA GLY A 219 24.78 -8.60 7.40
C GLY A 219 23.64 -8.83 8.41
N GLU A 220 22.84 -7.82 8.75
CA GLU A 220 21.68 -7.99 9.64
C GLU A 220 20.51 -8.65 8.89
N VAL A 221 19.69 -9.40 9.63
CA VAL A 221 18.52 -10.08 9.08
C VAL A 221 17.28 -9.23 9.30
N ILE A 222 16.52 -8.99 8.23
CA ILE A 222 15.27 -8.25 8.29
C ILE A 222 14.27 -8.99 9.17
N PHE A 223 13.74 -8.28 10.16
CA PHE A 223 12.80 -8.84 11.13
C PHE A 223 11.78 -7.80 11.56
N PHE A 224 10.50 -8.13 11.36
CA PHE A 224 9.36 -7.35 11.83
C PHE A 224 8.62 -8.11 12.92
N GLU A 225 8.38 -7.50 14.07
CA GLU A 225 7.41 -7.98 15.04
C GLU A 225 5.99 -7.96 14.45
N ASP A 226 5.06 -8.68 15.05
CA ASP A 226 3.70 -8.78 14.54
C ASP A 226 2.98 -7.42 14.53
N ALA A 227 3.17 -6.64 15.59
CA ALA A 227 2.70 -5.26 15.65
C ALA A 227 3.32 -4.41 14.53
N GLU A 228 4.62 -4.56 14.27
CA GLU A 228 5.30 -3.81 13.21
C GLU A 228 4.78 -4.18 11.82
N LEU A 229 4.40 -5.44 11.56
CA LEU A 229 3.72 -5.81 10.31
C LEU A 229 2.37 -5.10 10.16
N GLN A 230 1.62 -4.93 11.24
CA GLN A 230 0.39 -4.13 11.21
C GLN A 230 0.70 -2.64 10.96
N LEU A 231 1.78 -2.12 11.55
CA LEU A 231 2.21 -0.74 11.32
C LEU A 231 2.67 -0.49 9.88
N VAL A 232 3.17 -1.49 9.14
CA VAL A 232 3.41 -1.36 7.69
C VAL A 232 2.11 -0.95 6.98
N LEU A 233 0.99 -1.60 7.27
CA LEU A 233 -0.31 -1.25 6.68
C LEU A 233 -0.80 0.14 7.12
N VAL A 234 -0.59 0.51 8.38
CA VAL A 234 -0.89 1.87 8.89
C VAL A 234 -0.07 2.93 8.14
N THR A 235 1.20 2.61 7.86
CA THR A 235 2.11 3.49 7.11
C THR A 235 1.63 3.67 5.66
N ILE A 236 1.20 2.60 4.99
CA ILE A 236 0.60 2.70 3.65
C ILE A 236 -0.71 3.51 3.67
N ALA A 237 -1.52 3.38 4.73
CA ALA A 237 -2.72 4.19 4.88
C ALA A 237 -2.38 5.68 5.01
N SER A 238 -1.37 6.02 5.82
CA SER A 238 -0.88 7.38 5.97
C SER A 238 -0.34 7.94 4.65
N PHE A 239 0.46 7.16 3.92
CA PHE A 239 0.97 7.52 2.60
C PHE A 239 -0.17 7.86 1.63
N ALA A 240 -1.14 6.96 1.50
CA ALA A 240 -2.24 7.14 0.56
C ALA A 240 -3.13 8.33 0.93
N ASP A 241 -3.41 8.53 2.22
CA ASP A 241 -4.18 9.68 2.71
C ASP A 241 -3.48 11.01 2.40
N SER A 242 -2.17 11.13 2.70
CA SER A 242 -1.38 12.31 2.35
C SER A 242 -1.33 12.54 0.83
N LEU A 243 -1.12 11.48 0.03
CA LEU A 243 -1.13 11.57 -1.43
C LEU A 243 -2.49 12.08 -1.96
N PHE A 244 -3.60 11.51 -1.51
CA PHE A 244 -4.92 11.93 -1.97
C PHE A 244 -5.27 13.36 -1.55
N LYS A 245 -4.79 13.83 -0.39
CA LYS A 245 -4.90 15.24 0.00
C LYS A 245 -4.13 16.16 -0.95
N SER A 246 -2.88 15.82 -1.26
CA SER A 246 -2.06 16.58 -2.23
C SER A 246 -2.71 16.64 -3.63
N VAL A 247 -3.32 15.54 -4.07
CA VAL A 247 -4.08 15.50 -5.33
C VAL A 247 -5.31 16.40 -5.28
N ALA A 248 -6.05 16.40 -4.17
CA ALA A 248 -7.20 17.27 -3.98
C ALA A 248 -6.79 18.75 -3.98
N ASP A 249 -5.68 19.08 -3.31
CA ASP A 249 -5.13 20.43 -3.29
C ASP A 249 -4.67 20.89 -4.68
N PHE A 250 -3.98 20.03 -5.44
CA PHE A 250 -3.60 20.32 -6.84
C PHE A 250 -4.83 20.64 -7.71
N ALA A 251 -5.91 19.87 -7.58
CA ALA A 251 -7.13 20.11 -8.32
C ALA A 251 -7.81 21.43 -7.92
N ARG A 252 -7.79 21.78 -6.63
CA ARG A 252 -8.32 23.06 -6.14
C ARG A 252 -7.53 24.25 -6.68
N THR A 253 -6.19 24.23 -6.57
CA THR A 253 -5.34 25.33 -7.03
C THR A 253 -5.41 25.53 -8.55
N THR A 254 -5.47 24.44 -9.32
CA THR A 254 -5.64 24.50 -10.77
C THR A 254 -6.95 25.20 -11.15
N LYS A 255 -8.04 24.93 -10.41
CA LYS A 255 -9.35 25.56 -10.64
C LYS A 255 -9.36 27.04 -10.24
N GLU A 256 -8.73 27.39 -9.12
CA GLU A 256 -8.64 28.78 -8.62
C GLU A 256 -7.80 29.66 -9.55
N GLY A 257 -6.68 29.14 -10.07
CA GLY A 257 -5.84 29.84 -11.05
C GLY A 257 -6.49 30.10 -12.41
N GLN A 258 -7.70 29.55 -12.67
CA GLN A 258 -8.50 29.90 -13.85
C GLN A 258 -9.51 31.02 -13.61
N ALA A 259 -9.78 31.35 -12.34
CA ALA A 259 -10.78 32.35 -11.95
C ALA A 259 -10.18 33.76 -11.85
N GLU A 260 -8.85 33.89 -11.97
CA GLU A 260 -8.09 35.14 -12.07
C GLU A 260 -7.76 35.48 -13.53
#